data_AF-A0A9W7A5N0-F1
#
_entry.id   AF-A0A9W7A5N0-F1
#
_cell.length_a   1.000
_cell.length_b   1.000
_cell.length_c   1.000
_cell.angle_alpha   90.00
_cell.angle_beta   90.00
_cell.angle_gamma   90.00
#
_symmetry.space_group_name_H-M   'P 1'
#
loop_
_entity.id
_entity.type
_entity.pdbx_description
1 polymer ?
#
loop_
_entity_poly.entity_id
_entity_poly.type
_entity_poly.pdbx_seq_one_letter_code
_entity_poly.pdbx_strand_id
1 'polypeptide(L)'
;TVSTASLMLPPAPSSEFELLDLDADDDGVHCRAFTLSGPARELAIALARKRGSCSTCSSTGTQTHGFRALFVGTIDGDGATFNADTVLPLPAQCPAGSIAATPVLNCKSGGALPSIRAHGSLMLISWGFLLPLGVIAAHFLRHRPDSLWFKLHRRFQATGLLLAFCGLVVALASFDVFHSGASARSTAHGSMGLLVMALGLLQPVNAYFRPHAGDPEKTLTRRNWERLHKTSGYGAVVLGVLTCAVGASIAGPTFLLAFLFFFAALLAALVFAWRDGKKAGRVVESAGVGMT
;
A
#
# COMPACT_ATOMS: atom_id res chain seq x y z
N THR A 1 5.66 0.82 -39.56
CA THR A 1 6.60 1.47 -38.62
C THR A 1 7.17 0.41 -37.67
N VAL A 2 8.41 0.56 -37.20
CA VAL A 2 9.10 -0.44 -36.38
C VAL A 2 9.69 0.20 -35.14
N SER A 3 9.39 -0.38 -33.98
CA SER A 3 9.94 0.07 -32.70
C SER A 3 10.66 -1.08 -32.00
N THR A 4 11.90 -0.84 -31.60
CA THR A 4 12.60 -1.69 -30.63
C THR A 4 12.34 -1.13 -29.25
N ALA A 5 11.63 -1.88 -28.39
CA ALA A 5 11.24 -1.41 -27.06
C ALA A 5 11.45 -2.51 -26.03
N SER A 6 11.68 -2.12 -24.78
CA SER A 6 11.61 -3.03 -23.64
C SER A 6 10.16 -3.07 -23.17
N LEU A 7 9.51 -4.23 -23.20
CA LEU A 7 8.20 -4.40 -22.59
C LEU A 7 8.42 -4.78 -21.12
N MET A 8 8.13 -3.88 -20.20
CA MET A 8 7.96 -4.26 -18.81
C MET A 8 6.51 -4.72 -18.64
N LEU A 9 6.32 -6.01 -18.42
CA LEU A 9 5.06 -6.52 -17.89
C LEU A 9 5.13 -6.30 -16.38
N PRO A 10 4.41 -5.33 -15.80
CA PRO A 10 4.42 -5.22 -14.36
C PRO A 10 3.75 -6.45 -13.76
N PRO A 11 4.05 -6.77 -12.50
CA PRO A 11 3.38 -7.83 -11.75
C PRO A 11 1.89 -7.54 -11.47
N ALA A 12 1.33 -6.47 -12.05
CA ALA A 12 -0.03 -6.03 -11.87
C ALA A 12 -0.77 -5.97 -13.23
N PRO A 13 -1.98 -6.55 -13.34
CA PRO A 13 -2.83 -6.50 -14.53
C PRO A 13 -3.46 -5.12 -14.81
N SER A 14 -3.12 -4.11 -14.01
CA SER A 14 -3.61 -2.74 -14.12
C SER A 14 -2.63 -1.77 -14.77
N SER A 15 -1.45 -2.20 -15.23
CA SER A 15 -0.76 -1.37 -16.21
C SER A 15 -1.34 -1.64 -17.59
N GLU A 16 -1.54 -0.58 -18.33
CA GLU A 16 -1.64 -0.68 -19.78
C GLU A 16 -0.36 -1.40 -20.26
N PHE A 17 -0.47 -2.28 -21.26
CA PHE A 17 0.74 -2.87 -21.81
C PHE A 17 1.44 -1.74 -22.57
N GLU A 18 2.60 -1.35 -22.06
CA GLU A 18 3.31 -0.17 -22.50
C GLU A 18 4.63 -0.57 -23.13
N LEU A 19 4.86 -0.09 -24.35
CA LEU A 19 6.20 -0.09 -24.92
C LEU A 19 6.99 0.98 -24.17
N LEU A 20 8.04 0.57 -23.49
CA LEU A 20 8.94 1.49 -22.81
C LEU A 20 10.15 1.77 -23.69
N ASP A 21 10.66 2.99 -23.59
CA ASP A 21 11.91 3.35 -24.22
C ASP A 21 13.07 2.51 -23.69
N LEU A 22 14.04 2.22 -24.57
CA LEU A 22 15.21 1.43 -24.22
C LEU A 22 16.16 2.20 -23.29
N ASP A 23 16.21 3.51 -23.47
CA ASP A 23 16.98 4.42 -22.64
C ASP A 23 16.16 4.76 -21.38
N ALA A 24 16.82 4.67 -20.22
CA ALA A 24 16.26 5.13 -18.96
C ALA A 24 16.58 6.62 -18.79
N ASP A 25 15.71 7.34 -18.06
CA ASP A 25 16.03 8.69 -17.61
C ASP A 25 17.15 8.68 -16.54
N ASP A 26 17.57 9.88 -16.11
CA ASP A 26 18.64 10.07 -15.11
C ASP A 26 18.34 9.37 -13.77
N ASP A 27 17.07 9.05 -13.49
CA ASP A 27 16.60 8.36 -12.28
C ASP A 27 16.49 6.84 -12.47
N GLY A 28 16.86 6.31 -13.64
CA GLY A 28 16.80 4.89 -13.97
C GLY A 28 15.39 4.39 -14.32
N VAL A 29 14.47 5.29 -14.65
CA VAL A 29 13.07 4.99 -15.02
C VAL A 29 12.94 5.01 -16.54
N HIS A 30 12.32 3.98 -17.10
CA HIS A 30 12.02 3.94 -18.53
C HIS A 30 10.77 4.76 -18.84
N CYS A 31 10.85 5.61 -19.86
CA CYS A 31 9.71 6.40 -20.32
C CYS A 31 8.73 5.55 -21.11
N ARG A 32 7.43 5.84 -21.00
CA ARG A 32 6.44 5.22 -21.90
C ARG A 32 6.63 5.78 -23.31
N ALA A 33 6.88 4.90 -24.27
CA ALA A 33 6.96 5.21 -25.69
C ALA A 33 5.59 5.09 -26.38
N PHE A 34 4.87 3.97 -26.16
CA PHE A 34 3.53 3.74 -26.74
C PHE A 34 2.65 2.89 -25.82
N THR A 35 1.33 3.04 -25.93
CA THR A 35 0.35 2.07 -25.39
C THR A 35 0.02 1.03 -26.45
N LEU A 36 -0.08 -0.25 -26.08
CA LEU A 36 -0.47 -1.31 -27.01
C LEU A 36 -2.00 -1.42 -27.12
N SER A 37 -2.50 -1.47 -28.35
CA SER A 37 -3.92 -1.75 -28.61
C SER A 37 -4.32 -3.16 -28.17
N GLY A 38 -5.62 -3.41 -27.98
CA GLY A 38 -6.15 -4.71 -27.55
C GLY A 38 -5.56 -5.91 -28.32
N PRO A 39 -5.61 -5.93 -29.67
CA PRO A 39 -5.00 -7.00 -30.46
C PRO A 39 -3.48 -7.11 -30.29
N ALA A 40 -2.79 -5.97 -30.22
CA ALA A 40 -1.34 -5.92 -30.04
C ALA A 40 -0.90 -6.52 -28.69
N ARG A 41 -1.73 -6.34 -27.64
CA ARG A 41 -1.53 -6.93 -26.31
C ARG A 41 -1.53 -8.45 -26.37
N GLU A 42 -2.46 -9.05 -27.09
CA GLU A 42 -2.54 -10.51 -27.21
C GLU A 42 -1.28 -11.10 -27.87
N LEU A 43 -0.74 -10.43 -28.90
CA LEU A 43 0.54 -10.83 -29.51
C LEU A 43 1.71 -10.72 -28.53
N ALA A 44 1.76 -9.66 -27.73
CA ALA A 44 2.77 -9.49 -26.69
C ALA A 44 2.66 -10.58 -25.61
N ILE A 45 1.44 -10.89 -25.14
CA ILE A 45 1.17 -11.96 -24.18
C ILE A 45 1.56 -13.32 -24.75
N ALA A 46 1.27 -13.59 -26.03
CA ALA A 46 1.63 -14.84 -26.68
C ALA A 46 3.15 -15.07 -26.69
N LEU A 47 3.93 -14.02 -26.95
CA LEU A 47 5.40 -14.09 -26.86
C LEU A 47 5.87 -14.22 -25.41
N ALA A 48 5.26 -13.47 -24.48
CA ALA A 48 5.54 -13.55 -23.05
C ALA A 48 5.36 -14.97 -22.52
N ARG A 49 4.24 -15.61 -22.85
CA ARG A 49 3.95 -17.00 -22.48
C ARG A 49 4.91 -18.00 -23.07
N LYS A 50 5.56 -17.72 -24.20
CA LYS A 50 6.59 -18.61 -24.76
C LYS A 50 7.93 -18.49 -24.03
N ARG A 51 8.27 -17.28 -23.57
CA ARG A 51 9.59 -16.96 -22.99
C ARG A 51 9.62 -16.95 -21.47
N GLY A 52 8.47 -16.74 -20.84
CA GLY A 52 8.32 -16.60 -19.42
C GLY A 52 8.07 -17.91 -18.70
N SER A 53 8.35 -17.91 -17.40
CA SER A 53 7.87 -18.94 -16.49
C SER A 53 6.44 -18.59 -16.09
N CYS A 54 5.48 -19.45 -16.40
CA CYS A 54 4.08 -19.21 -16.08
C CYS A 54 3.37 -20.52 -15.74
N SER A 55 2.51 -20.45 -14.73
CA SER A 55 1.79 -21.60 -14.16
C SER A 55 0.61 -22.08 -15.01
N THR A 56 0.14 -21.25 -15.96
CA THR A 56 -1.03 -21.54 -16.81
C THR A 56 -0.65 -21.79 -18.26
N CYS A 57 0.64 -21.92 -18.59
CA CYS A 57 1.08 -22.25 -19.95
C CYS A 57 2.15 -23.34 -19.94
N SER A 58 2.22 -24.09 -21.03
CA SER A 58 3.09 -25.26 -21.20
C SER A 58 4.54 -24.90 -21.60
N SER A 59 5.01 -23.69 -21.32
CA SER A 59 6.34 -23.22 -21.73
C SER A 59 7.42 -23.53 -20.70
N THR A 60 8.64 -23.76 -21.19
CA THR A 60 9.86 -23.92 -20.37
C THR A 60 10.65 -22.61 -20.21
N GLY A 61 10.00 -21.48 -20.46
CA GLY A 61 10.62 -20.16 -20.35
C GLY A 61 11.10 -19.85 -18.94
N THR A 62 12.17 -19.08 -18.82
CA THR A 62 12.80 -18.72 -17.53
C THR A 62 12.60 -17.26 -17.14
N GLN A 63 12.06 -16.42 -18.03
CA GLN A 63 11.88 -15.00 -17.74
C GLN A 63 10.72 -14.78 -16.77
N THR A 64 10.95 -13.97 -15.74
CA THR A 64 9.97 -13.65 -14.71
C THR A 64 9.59 -12.16 -14.67
N HIS A 65 10.39 -11.29 -15.31
CA HIS A 65 10.18 -9.84 -15.31
C HIS A 65 10.54 -9.21 -16.66
N GLY A 66 9.55 -8.65 -17.35
CA GLY A 66 9.71 -7.98 -18.64
C GLY A 66 10.32 -8.86 -19.74
N PHE A 67 10.30 -8.39 -20.99
CA PHE A 67 11.13 -8.94 -22.05
C PHE A 67 11.36 -7.90 -23.14
N ARG A 68 12.46 -8.05 -23.87
CA ARG A 68 12.72 -7.27 -25.08
C ARG A 68 12.19 -7.99 -26.29
N ALA A 69 11.45 -7.27 -27.13
CA ALA A 69 10.91 -7.77 -28.38
C ALA A 69 10.88 -6.67 -29.44
N LEU A 70 10.85 -7.12 -30.69
CA LEU A 70 10.67 -6.24 -31.84
C LEU A 70 9.17 -6.16 -32.15
N PHE A 71 8.63 -4.95 -32.14
CA PHE A 71 7.23 -4.70 -32.50
C PHE A 71 7.16 -4.09 -33.90
N VAL A 72 6.41 -4.75 -34.79
CA VAL A 72 6.18 -4.32 -36.16
C VAL A 72 4.71 -4.01 -36.33
N GLY A 73 4.38 -2.82 -36.82
CA GLY A 73 3.00 -2.45 -37.08
C GLY A 73 2.80 -0.97 -37.39
N THR A 74 1.65 -0.43 -36.99
CA THR A 74 1.24 0.95 -37.27
C THR A 74 1.00 1.73 -35.98
N ILE A 75 1.07 3.05 -36.08
CA ILE A 75 0.77 3.97 -34.98
C ILE A 75 -0.56 4.63 -35.32
N ASP A 76 -1.47 4.69 -34.36
CA ASP A 76 -2.75 5.38 -34.54
C ASP A 76 -2.55 6.88 -34.74
N GLY A 77 -3.59 7.55 -35.25
CA GLY A 77 -3.56 8.98 -35.54
C GLY A 77 -3.31 9.89 -34.32
N ASP A 78 -3.41 9.34 -33.11
CA ASP A 78 -3.08 10.02 -31.85
C ASP A 78 -1.57 10.05 -31.54
N GLY A 79 -0.76 9.27 -32.28
CA GLY A 79 0.68 9.15 -32.07
C GLY A 79 1.09 8.42 -30.79
N ALA A 80 0.13 7.95 -29.99
CA ALA A 80 0.34 7.38 -28.66
C ALA A 80 0.06 5.88 -28.62
N THR A 81 -0.87 5.40 -29.44
CA THR A 81 -1.27 3.99 -29.48
C THR A 81 -0.56 3.25 -30.61
N PHE A 82 0.07 2.11 -30.29
CA PHE A 82 0.75 1.24 -31.25
C PHE A 82 -0.08 -0.02 -31.53
N ASN A 83 -0.42 -0.21 -32.80
CA ASN A 83 -1.07 -1.40 -33.34
C ASN A 83 0.00 -2.34 -33.89
N ALA A 84 0.28 -3.42 -33.16
CA ALA A 84 1.25 -4.42 -33.60
C ALA A 84 0.58 -5.44 -34.53
N ASP A 85 1.14 -5.61 -35.72
CA ASP A 85 0.80 -6.70 -36.64
C ASP A 85 1.60 -7.96 -36.28
N THR A 86 2.83 -7.79 -35.78
CA THR A 86 3.71 -8.89 -35.40
C THR A 86 4.63 -8.48 -34.25
N VAL A 87 4.84 -9.40 -33.31
CA VAL A 87 5.79 -9.25 -32.20
C VAL A 87 6.83 -10.36 -32.28
N LEU A 88 8.09 -9.99 -32.49
CA LEU A 88 9.17 -10.93 -32.75
C LEU A 88 10.18 -11.02 -31.58
N PRO A 89 10.66 -12.23 -31.25
CA PRO A 89 11.74 -12.43 -30.29
C PRO A 89 13.06 -11.83 -30.78
N LEU A 90 13.82 -11.13 -29.92
CA LEU A 90 15.20 -10.77 -30.25
C LEU A 90 16.14 -12.01 -30.27
N PRO A 91 17.15 -12.06 -31.17
CA PRO A 91 17.49 -11.06 -32.19
C PRO A 91 16.67 -11.25 -33.49
N ALA A 92 15.67 -10.40 -33.71
CA ALA A 92 14.90 -10.35 -34.94
C ALA A 92 15.28 -9.10 -35.74
N GLN A 93 15.20 -9.20 -37.06
CA GLN A 93 15.49 -8.12 -37.98
C GLN A 93 14.20 -7.47 -38.47
N CYS A 94 14.26 -6.16 -38.72
CA CYS A 94 13.13 -5.41 -39.25
C CYS A 94 12.83 -5.86 -40.69
N PRO A 95 11.55 -6.08 -41.07
CA PRO A 95 11.20 -6.35 -42.46
C PRO A 95 11.66 -5.21 -43.39
N ALA A 96 12.06 -5.54 -44.61
CA ALA A 96 12.48 -4.55 -45.60
C ALA A 96 11.36 -3.51 -45.87
N GLY A 97 11.73 -2.22 -45.97
CA GLY A 97 10.77 -1.12 -46.14
C GLY A 97 10.16 -0.58 -44.83
N SER A 98 10.55 -1.15 -43.69
CA SER A 98 10.16 -0.65 -42.38
C SER A 98 10.84 0.68 -42.02
N ILE A 99 10.07 1.60 -41.41
CA ILE A 99 10.58 2.87 -40.88
C ILE A 99 10.57 2.83 -39.37
N ALA A 100 11.65 3.28 -38.71
CA ALA A 100 11.72 3.36 -37.26
C ALA A 100 10.66 4.32 -36.69
N ALA A 101 9.95 3.89 -35.64
CA ALA A 101 8.99 4.72 -34.93
C ALA A 101 9.75 5.74 -34.07
N THR A 102 9.32 7.00 -34.10
CA THR A 102 9.77 8.05 -33.17
C THR A 102 8.64 8.32 -32.18
N PRO A 103 8.70 7.76 -30.95
CA PRO A 103 7.66 8.01 -29.96
C PRO A 103 7.69 9.43 -29.43
N VAL A 104 6.53 9.98 -29.10
CA VAL A 104 6.45 11.09 -28.14
C VAL A 104 6.59 10.46 -26.75
N LEU A 105 7.79 10.56 -26.18
CA LEU A 105 8.07 9.97 -24.88
C LEU A 105 7.20 10.61 -23.79
N ASN A 106 6.41 9.79 -23.12
CA ASN A 106 5.73 10.16 -21.90
C ASN A 106 6.53 9.65 -20.69
N CYS A 107 7.55 10.43 -20.33
CA CYS A 107 8.37 10.22 -19.13
C CYS A 107 7.63 10.59 -17.83
N LYS A 108 6.31 10.89 -17.88
CA LYS A 108 5.49 10.94 -16.67
C LYS A 108 5.19 9.54 -16.11
N SER A 109 5.93 8.51 -16.49
CA SER A 109 5.83 7.14 -15.98
C SER A 109 6.19 7.00 -14.48
N GLY A 110 6.34 8.12 -13.76
CA GLY A 110 6.21 8.22 -12.30
C GLY A 110 4.92 8.88 -11.80
N GLY A 111 3.93 9.22 -12.61
CA GLY A 111 2.80 10.09 -12.21
C GLY A 111 1.96 9.56 -11.04
N ALA A 112 1.83 8.23 -10.93
CA ALA A 112 1.18 7.60 -9.78
C ALA A 112 2.11 7.44 -8.56
N LEU A 113 3.43 7.52 -8.74
CA LEU A 113 4.42 7.30 -7.69
C LEU A 113 4.33 8.34 -6.55
N PRO A 114 4.16 9.65 -6.82
CA PRO A 114 3.84 10.63 -5.79
C PRO A 114 2.57 10.27 -5.01
N SER A 115 1.49 9.88 -5.70
CA SER A 115 0.23 9.49 -5.04
C SER A 115 0.38 8.23 -4.21
N ILE A 116 1.10 7.22 -4.70
CA ILE A 116 1.40 5.97 -3.97
C ILE A 116 2.22 6.29 -2.72
N ARG A 117 3.28 7.10 -2.85
CA ARG A 117 4.11 7.53 -1.70
C ARG A 117 3.29 8.34 -0.71
N ALA A 118 2.50 9.30 -1.18
CA ALA A 118 1.65 10.13 -0.32
C ALA A 118 0.61 9.28 0.42
N HIS A 119 -0.16 8.45 -0.28
CA HIS A 119 -1.13 7.54 0.32
C HIS A 119 -0.46 6.60 1.33
N GLY A 120 0.60 5.91 0.92
CA GLY A 120 1.33 4.96 1.76
C GLY A 120 1.90 5.61 3.02
N SER A 121 2.53 6.77 2.91
CA SER A 121 3.08 7.53 4.05
C SER A 121 1.98 7.99 5.00
N LEU A 122 0.89 8.56 4.49
CA LEU A 122 -0.25 8.99 5.32
C LEU A 122 -0.87 7.83 6.09
N MET A 123 -1.07 6.69 5.41
CA MET A 123 -1.63 5.49 6.02
C MET A 123 -0.68 4.87 7.04
N LEU A 124 0.63 4.83 6.78
CA LEU A 124 1.62 4.28 7.73
C LEU A 124 1.76 5.17 8.98
N ILE A 125 1.83 6.49 8.82
CA ILE A 125 1.88 7.43 9.95
C ILE A 125 0.59 7.31 10.79
N SER A 126 -0.55 7.13 10.14
CA SER A 126 -1.84 6.97 10.82
C SER A 126 -2.04 5.58 11.44
N TRP A 127 -2.40 4.60 10.61
CA TRP A 127 -2.78 3.24 11.03
C TRP A 127 -1.59 2.43 11.51
N GLY A 128 -0.39 2.73 11.03
CA GLY A 128 0.83 2.05 11.46
C GLY A 128 1.45 2.61 12.73
N PHE A 129 1.16 3.86 13.10
CA PHE A 129 1.82 4.51 14.23
C PHE A 129 0.88 5.28 15.17
N LEU A 130 0.29 6.40 14.74
CA LEU A 130 -0.46 7.30 15.64
C LEU A 130 -1.69 6.64 16.28
N LEU A 131 -2.50 5.91 15.50
CA LEU A 131 -3.71 5.26 16.01
C LEU A 131 -3.36 4.13 17.01
N PRO A 132 -2.41 3.21 16.71
CA PRO A 132 -1.87 2.28 17.71
C PRO A 132 -1.29 2.97 18.94
N LEU A 133 -0.50 4.04 18.77
CA LEU A 133 0.13 4.77 19.87
C LEU A 133 -0.92 5.37 20.81
N GLY A 134 -2.01 5.92 20.27
CA GLY A 134 -3.13 6.42 21.06
C GLY A 134 -3.83 5.32 21.86
N VAL A 135 -3.91 4.10 21.33
CA VAL A 135 -4.43 2.92 22.06
C VAL A 135 -3.48 2.49 23.18
N ILE A 136 -2.18 2.41 22.89
CA ILE A 136 -1.13 2.09 23.86
C ILE A 136 -1.14 3.11 25.00
N ALA A 137 -1.20 4.41 24.69
CA ALA A 137 -1.28 5.48 25.68
C ALA A 137 -2.52 5.33 26.60
N ALA A 138 -3.68 5.00 26.03
CA ALA A 138 -4.90 4.77 26.80
C ALA A 138 -4.82 3.56 27.74
N HIS A 139 -4.02 2.56 27.37
CA HIS A 139 -3.80 1.36 28.18
C HIS A 139 -2.80 1.61 29.30
N PHE A 140 -1.59 2.09 28.96
CA PHE A 140 -0.48 2.17 29.90
C PHE A 140 -0.52 3.41 30.79
N LEU A 141 -1.03 4.55 30.33
CA LEU A 141 -1.01 5.80 31.11
C LEU A 141 -2.25 5.99 31.98
N ARG A 142 -3.15 4.99 32.04
CA ARG A 142 -4.42 5.09 32.79
C ARG A 142 -4.24 5.27 34.30
N HIS A 143 -3.08 4.87 34.84
CA HIS A 143 -2.72 5.04 36.25
C HIS A 143 -2.37 6.50 36.61
N ARG A 144 -2.17 7.40 35.64
CA ARG A 144 -1.82 8.81 35.90
C ARG A 144 -3.09 9.63 36.25
N PRO A 145 -3.04 10.47 37.29
CA PRO A 145 -4.22 11.13 37.87
C PRO A 145 -4.78 12.29 37.02
N ASP A 146 -3.99 12.86 36.11
CA ASP A 146 -4.28 14.09 35.37
C ASP A 146 -5.13 13.88 34.09
N SER A 147 -5.72 12.69 33.94
CA SER A 147 -6.43 12.24 32.74
C SER A 147 -5.58 12.36 31.46
N LEU A 148 -4.25 12.32 31.58
CA LEU A 148 -3.33 12.43 30.45
C LEU A 148 -3.58 11.36 29.40
N TRP A 149 -3.87 10.13 29.82
CA TRP A 149 -4.20 9.03 28.92
C TRP A 149 -5.35 9.38 27.97
N PHE A 150 -6.40 10.06 28.47
CA PHE A 150 -7.57 10.43 27.68
C PHE A 150 -7.25 11.57 26.71
N LYS A 151 -6.50 12.58 27.18
CA LYS A 151 -6.06 13.70 26.35
C LYS A 151 -5.16 13.23 25.20
N LEU A 152 -4.18 12.38 25.49
CA LEU A 152 -3.27 11.82 24.50
C LEU A 152 -4.00 10.89 23.54
N HIS A 153 -4.83 9.97 24.06
CA HIS A 153 -5.67 9.11 23.21
C HIS A 153 -6.47 9.94 22.22
N ARG A 154 -7.25 10.92 22.70
CA ARG A 154 -8.08 11.77 21.84
C ARG A 154 -7.28 12.51 20.78
N ARG A 155 -6.13 13.10 21.14
CA ARG A 155 -5.25 13.82 20.20
C ARG A 155 -4.69 12.89 19.13
N PHE A 156 -4.13 11.75 19.53
CA PHE A 156 -3.58 10.77 18.58
C PHE A 156 -4.65 10.17 17.67
N GLN A 157 -5.83 9.84 18.20
CA GLN A 157 -6.95 9.35 17.39
C GLN A 157 -7.44 10.40 16.39
N ALA A 158 -7.60 11.65 16.82
CA ALA A 158 -8.05 12.74 15.93
C ALA A 158 -7.03 13.02 14.81
N THR A 159 -5.75 13.19 15.14
CA THR A 159 -4.70 13.45 14.15
C THR A 159 -4.51 12.24 13.22
N GLY A 160 -4.51 11.02 13.77
CA GLY A 160 -4.40 9.81 12.97
C GLY A 160 -5.56 9.66 11.99
N LEU A 161 -6.81 9.82 12.44
CA LEU A 161 -7.98 9.70 11.56
C LEU A 161 -8.00 10.79 10.48
N LEU A 162 -7.55 12.01 10.78
CA LEU A 162 -7.40 13.07 9.79
C LEU A 162 -6.41 12.67 8.68
N LEU A 163 -5.22 12.19 9.06
CA LEU A 163 -4.22 11.73 8.08
C LEU A 163 -4.72 10.54 7.26
N ALA A 164 -5.39 9.58 7.90
CA ALA A 164 -6.00 8.45 7.21
C ALA A 164 -7.10 8.89 6.23
N PHE A 165 -7.90 9.89 6.61
CA PHE A 165 -8.92 10.44 5.73
C PHE A 165 -8.30 11.12 4.51
N CYS A 166 -7.25 11.93 4.69
CA CYS A 166 -6.49 12.49 3.56
C CYS A 166 -5.90 11.38 2.67
N GLY A 167 -5.34 10.32 3.27
CA GLY A 167 -4.83 9.17 2.53
C GLY A 167 -5.94 8.44 1.74
N LEU A 168 -7.14 8.31 2.31
CA LEU A 168 -8.29 7.73 1.62
C LEU A 168 -8.71 8.60 0.42
N VAL A 169 -8.74 9.92 0.58
CA VAL A 169 -9.03 10.84 -0.52
C VAL A 169 -8.01 10.69 -1.65
N VAL A 170 -6.72 10.62 -1.34
CA VAL A 170 -5.68 10.35 -2.35
C VAL A 170 -5.95 9.03 -3.08
N ALA A 171 -6.32 7.98 -2.34
CA ALA A 171 -6.61 6.68 -2.94
C ALA A 171 -7.81 6.71 -3.87
N LEU A 172 -8.93 7.29 -3.43
CA LEU A 172 -10.16 7.39 -4.23
C LEU A 172 -9.96 8.29 -5.46
N ALA A 173 -9.10 9.30 -5.38
CA ALA A 173 -8.82 10.21 -6.48
C ALA A 173 -7.78 9.66 -7.48
N SER A 174 -6.88 8.78 -7.04
CA SER A 174 -5.70 8.39 -7.83
C SER A 174 -5.66 6.92 -8.25
N PHE A 175 -6.45 6.04 -7.62
CA PHE A 175 -6.37 4.59 -7.85
C PHE A 175 -7.72 4.01 -8.24
N ASP A 176 -7.72 3.18 -9.29
CA ASP A 176 -8.84 2.31 -9.64
C ASP A 176 -8.45 0.86 -9.34
N VAL A 177 -8.92 0.34 -8.20
CA VAL A 177 -8.60 -1.03 -7.72
C VAL A 177 -9.79 -1.99 -7.79
N PHE A 178 -10.91 -1.53 -8.34
CA PHE A 178 -12.17 -2.30 -8.43
C PHE A 178 -12.64 -2.55 -9.87
N HIS A 179 -11.88 -2.13 -10.89
CA HIS A 179 -12.15 -2.49 -12.27
C HIS A 179 -12.01 -4.00 -12.53
N SER A 180 -12.61 -4.48 -13.63
CA SER A 180 -12.69 -5.90 -14.02
C SER A 180 -11.34 -6.60 -14.26
N GLY A 181 -10.24 -5.85 -14.34
CA GLY A 181 -8.90 -6.35 -14.54
C GLY A 181 -7.97 -6.17 -13.33
N ALA A 182 -8.45 -5.70 -12.18
CA ALA A 182 -7.60 -5.44 -11.02
C ALA A 182 -7.02 -6.76 -10.45
N SER A 183 -5.79 -6.73 -9.93
CA SER A 183 -5.27 -7.92 -9.23
C SER A 183 -6.07 -8.18 -7.96
N ALA A 184 -6.32 -9.45 -7.66
CA ALA A 184 -7.02 -9.86 -6.44
C ALA A 184 -6.41 -9.23 -5.17
N ARG A 185 -5.09 -9.05 -5.13
CA ARG A 185 -4.39 -8.40 -4.02
C ARG A 185 -4.74 -6.91 -3.89
N SER A 186 -4.82 -6.18 -5.01
CA SER A 186 -5.18 -4.75 -5.00
C SER A 186 -6.63 -4.55 -4.61
N THR A 187 -7.54 -5.37 -5.14
CA THR A 187 -8.96 -5.37 -4.76
C THR A 187 -9.16 -5.73 -3.29
N ALA A 188 -8.40 -6.71 -2.77
CA ALA A 188 -8.41 -7.05 -1.35
C ALA A 188 -7.92 -5.88 -0.48
N HIS A 189 -6.81 -5.24 -0.84
CA HIS A 189 -6.29 -4.06 -0.13
C HIS A 189 -7.31 -2.92 -0.10
N GLY A 190 -7.91 -2.59 -1.26
CA GLY A 190 -8.95 -1.56 -1.35
C GLY A 190 -10.17 -1.88 -0.48
N SER A 191 -10.66 -3.13 -0.54
CA SER A 191 -11.82 -3.58 0.26
C SER A 191 -11.53 -3.52 1.76
N MET A 192 -10.37 -4.01 2.20
CA MET A 192 -9.93 -3.94 3.58
C MET A 192 -9.77 -2.49 4.04
N GLY A 193 -9.18 -1.63 3.20
CA GLY A 193 -9.01 -0.21 3.46
C GLY A 193 -10.33 0.52 3.68
N LEU A 194 -11.32 0.29 2.82
CA LEU A 194 -12.66 0.87 2.99
C LEU A 194 -13.33 0.40 4.30
N LEU A 195 -13.23 -0.90 4.62
CA LEU A 195 -13.76 -1.44 5.88
C LEU A 195 -13.08 -0.81 7.10
N VAL A 196 -11.76 -0.73 7.11
CA VAL A 196 -10.98 -0.12 8.20
C VAL A 196 -11.32 1.36 8.37
N MET A 197 -11.44 2.10 7.26
CA MET A 197 -11.82 3.51 7.29
C MET A 197 -13.25 3.69 7.83
N ALA A 198 -14.21 2.86 7.42
CA ALA A 198 -15.55 2.89 7.98
C ALA A 198 -15.55 2.62 9.49
N LEU A 199 -14.85 1.58 9.95
CA LEU A 199 -14.72 1.27 11.37
C LEU A 199 -14.05 2.43 12.15
N GLY A 200 -13.00 3.03 11.59
CA GLY A 200 -12.27 4.14 12.18
C GLY A 200 -13.10 5.40 12.31
N LEU A 201 -13.82 5.79 11.27
CA LEU A 201 -14.70 6.98 11.25
C LEU A 201 -15.94 6.81 12.13
N LEU A 202 -16.41 5.58 12.34
CA LEU A 202 -17.48 5.28 13.30
C LEU A 202 -17.03 5.37 14.76
N GLN A 203 -15.73 5.27 15.07
CA GLN A 203 -15.23 5.40 16.45
C GLN A 203 -15.55 6.75 17.10
N PRO A 204 -15.26 7.92 16.49
CA PRO A 204 -15.60 9.20 17.09
C PRO A 204 -17.11 9.41 17.19
N VAL A 205 -17.90 8.90 16.24
CA VAL A 205 -19.38 8.92 16.33
C VAL A 205 -19.85 8.10 17.53
N ASN A 206 -19.35 6.88 17.69
CA ASN A 206 -19.60 6.06 18.88
C ASN A 206 -19.14 6.77 20.17
N ALA A 207 -18.00 7.45 20.15
CA ALA A 207 -17.46 8.21 21.28
C ALA A 207 -18.27 9.46 21.64
N TYR A 208 -19.01 10.04 20.70
CA TYR A 208 -19.95 11.12 20.99
C TYR A 208 -21.09 10.64 21.89
N PHE A 209 -21.61 9.43 21.66
CA PHE A 209 -22.66 8.81 22.48
C PHE A 209 -22.14 8.17 23.78
N ARG A 210 -20.91 8.50 24.20
CA ARG A 210 -20.28 7.97 25.41
C ARG A 210 -21.13 8.30 26.65
N PRO A 211 -21.72 7.29 27.33
CA PRO A 211 -22.51 7.54 28.53
C PRO A 211 -21.66 8.14 29.64
N HIS A 212 -22.22 9.07 30.40
CA HIS A 212 -21.58 9.63 31.59
C HIS A 212 -21.35 8.52 32.63
N ALA A 213 -20.28 8.62 33.40
CA ALA A 213 -20.11 7.76 34.56
C ALA A 213 -21.09 8.25 35.64
N GLY A 214 -22.04 7.40 36.05
CA GLY A 214 -22.78 7.61 37.29
C GLY A 214 -21.97 7.06 38.47
N ASP A 215 -22.11 7.66 39.66
CA ASP A 215 -21.60 7.12 40.93
C ASP A 215 -22.46 5.94 41.41
N PRO A 216 -21.92 4.93 42.14
CA PRO A 216 -20.55 4.42 42.19
C PRO A 216 -20.32 3.24 41.21
N GLU A 217 -21.39 2.69 40.64
CA GLU A 217 -21.33 1.57 39.69
C GLU A 217 -21.53 2.05 38.25
N LYS A 218 -20.72 1.49 37.33
CA LYS A 218 -20.93 1.71 35.90
C LYS A 218 -22.28 1.14 35.50
N THR A 219 -23.16 2.00 34.99
CA THR A 219 -24.41 1.58 34.37
C THR A 219 -24.15 0.50 33.32
N LEU A 220 -25.09 -0.44 33.15
CA LEU A 220 -24.99 -1.49 32.11
C LEU A 220 -24.75 -0.88 30.73
N THR A 221 -25.37 0.26 30.44
CA THR A 221 -25.17 1.07 29.24
C THR A 221 -23.71 1.49 29.08
N ARG A 222 -23.08 2.05 30.13
CA ARG A 222 -21.67 2.43 30.14
C ARG A 222 -20.76 1.23 29.88
N ARG A 223 -21.05 0.09 30.51
CA ARG A 223 -20.25 -1.14 30.37
C ARG A 223 -20.33 -1.71 28.95
N ASN A 224 -21.53 -1.76 28.37
CA ASN A 224 -21.74 -2.25 27.01
C ASN A 224 -21.08 -1.33 25.98
N TRP A 225 -21.22 0.00 26.15
CA TRP A 225 -20.54 0.99 25.33
C TRP A 225 -19.01 0.81 25.38
N GLU A 226 -18.44 0.66 26.59
CA GLU A 226 -16.99 0.45 26.73
C GLU A 226 -16.51 -0.84 26.07
N ARG A 227 -17.29 -1.92 26.16
CA ARG A 227 -16.97 -3.17 25.48
C ARG A 227 -16.97 -2.97 23.98
N LEU A 228 -18.05 -2.41 23.42
CA LEU A 228 -18.19 -2.16 21.98
C LEU A 228 -17.07 -1.25 21.45
N HIS A 229 -16.85 -0.11 22.09
CA HIS A 229 -15.82 0.86 21.67
C HIS A 229 -14.42 0.24 21.68
N LYS A 230 -14.07 -0.51 22.73
CA LYS A 230 -12.75 -1.14 22.83
C LYS A 230 -12.59 -2.28 21.81
N THR A 231 -13.55 -3.20 21.72
CA THR A 231 -13.41 -4.36 20.82
C THR A 231 -13.38 -3.94 19.36
N SER A 232 -14.28 -3.03 18.96
CA SER A 232 -14.27 -2.48 17.59
C SER A 232 -13.02 -1.64 17.32
N GLY A 233 -12.52 -0.87 18.30
CA GLY A 233 -11.29 -0.10 18.16
C GLY A 233 -10.05 -0.97 18.01
N TYR A 234 -9.91 -2.02 18.82
CA TYR A 234 -8.81 -2.99 18.69
C TYR A 234 -8.88 -3.73 17.35
N GLY A 235 -10.07 -4.15 16.94
CA GLY A 235 -10.28 -4.78 15.63
C GLY A 235 -9.87 -3.86 14.48
N ALA A 236 -10.27 -2.59 14.52
CA ALA A 236 -9.90 -1.59 13.51
C ALA A 236 -8.39 -1.38 13.42
N VAL A 237 -7.69 -1.28 14.57
CA VAL A 237 -6.23 -1.12 14.60
C VAL A 237 -5.51 -2.34 14.02
N VAL A 238 -5.88 -3.55 14.44
CA VAL A 238 -5.26 -4.78 13.92
C VAL A 238 -5.48 -4.89 12.41
N LEU A 239 -6.72 -4.70 11.95
CA LEU A 239 -7.05 -4.77 10.53
C LEU A 239 -6.35 -3.65 9.74
N GLY A 240 -6.21 -2.45 10.31
CA GLY A 240 -5.48 -1.33 9.70
C GLY A 240 -4.00 -1.65 9.48
N VAL A 241 -3.31 -2.20 10.48
CA VAL A 241 -1.91 -2.62 10.34
C VAL A 241 -1.76 -3.71 9.27
N LEU A 242 -2.66 -4.71 9.26
CA LEU A 242 -2.66 -5.76 8.23
C LEU A 242 -2.93 -5.18 6.83
N THR A 243 -3.84 -4.21 6.71
CA THR A 243 -4.13 -3.52 5.46
C THR A 243 -2.91 -2.78 4.94
N CYS A 244 -2.15 -2.11 5.81
CA CYS A 244 -0.88 -1.48 5.47
C CYS A 244 0.17 -2.50 5.01
N ALA A 245 0.26 -3.68 5.64
CA ALA A 245 1.18 -4.73 5.22
C ALA A 245 0.85 -5.24 3.80
N VAL A 246 -0.43 -5.45 3.49
CA VAL A 246 -0.87 -5.81 2.13
C VAL A 246 -0.51 -4.68 1.15
N GLY A 247 -0.77 -3.42 1.49
CA GLY A 247 -0.40 -2.26 0.67
C GLY A 247 1.10 -2.19 0.39
N ALA A 248 1.94 -2.39 1.41
CA ALA A 248 3.39 -2.44 1.27
C ALA A 248 3.85 -3.59 0.36
N SER A 249 3.21 -4.75 0.45
CA SER A 249 3.50 -5.90 -0.44
C SER A 249 3.13 -5.65 -1.90
N ILE A 250 2.10 -4.82 -2.17
CA ILE A 250 1.72 -4.40 -3.51
C ILE A 250 2.74 -3.39 -4.06
N ALA A 251 3.18 -2.45 -3.20
CA ALA A 251 4.17 -1.43 -3.58
C ALA A 251 5.55 -2.03 -3.90
N GLY A 252 5.89 -3.18 -3.33
CA GLY A 252 7.07 -3.96 -3.70
C GLY A 252 7.88 -4.48 -2.50
N PRO A 253 8.88 -5.34 -2.75
CA PRO A 253 9.65 -6.01 -1.69
C PRO A 253 10.38 -5.02 -0.78
N THR A 254 10.93 -3.94 -1.32
CA THR A 254 11.62 -2.90 -0.54
C THR A 254 10.68 -2.23 0.46
N PHE A 255 9.46 -1.91 0.05
CA PHE A 255 8.45 -1.31 0.94
C PHE A 255 7.97 -2.28 2.01
N LEU A 256 7.77 -3.55 1.65
CA LEU A 256 7.42 -4.59 2.61
C LEU A 256 8.53 -4.80 3.65
N LEU A 257 9.79 -4.87 3.23
CA LEU A 257 10.92 -5.00 4.16
C LEU A 257 11.02 -3.78 5.08
N ALA A 258 10.90 -2.56 4.53
CA ALA A 258 10.89 -1.34 5.33
C ALA A 258 9.76 -1.33 6.38
N PHE A 259 8.57 -1.78 5.99
CA PHE A 259 7.44 -1.96 6.90
C PHE A 259 7.77 -2.96 8.02
N LEU A 260 8.31 -4.13 7.67
CA LEU A 260 8.68 -5.15 8.66
C LEU A 260 9.76 -4.65 9.63
N PHE A 261 10.80 -3.96 9.13
CA PHE A 261 11.85 -3.37 9.97
C PHE A 261 11.28 -2.29 10.91
N PHE A 262 10.40 -1.43 10.41
CA PHE A 262 9.72 -0.42 11.24
C PHE A 262 8.96 -1.05 12.41
N PHE A 263 8.13 -2.07 12.14
CA PHE A 263 7.37 -2.74 13.19
C PHE A 263 8.25 -3.58 14.13
N ALA A 264 9.33 -4.19 13.63
CA ALA A 264 10.31 -4.89 14.46
C ALA A 264 11.01 -3.93 15.42
N ALA A 265 11.41 -2.74 14.95
CA ALA A 265 12.01 -1.70 15.78
C ALA A 265 11.01 -1.16 16.82
N LEU A 266 9.75 -0.94 16.43
CA LEU A 266 8.69 -0.51 17.35
C LEU A 266 8.45 -1.55 18.45
N LEU A 267 8.36 -2.83 18.08
CA LEU A 267 8.23 -3.94 19.03
C LEU A 267 9.42 -3.98 20.00
N ALA A 268 10.66 -3.89 19.47
CA ALA A 268 11.86 -3.89 20.28
C ALA A 268 11.88 -2.72 21.29
N ALA A 269 11.50 -1.52 20.85
CA ALA A 269 11.38 -0.35 21.71
C ALA A 269 10.32 -0.54 22.81
N LEU A 270 9.16 -1.12 22.48
CA LEU A 270 8.12 -1.44 23.47
C LEU A 270 8.58 -2.48 24.49
N VAL A 271 9.28 -3.53 24.05
CA VAL A 271 9.85 -4.56 24.94
C VAL A 271 10.91 -3.94 25.85
N PHE A 272 11.78 -3.11 25.31
CA PHE A 272 12.81 -2.42 26.09
C PHE A 272 12.19 -1.51 27.16
N ALA A 273 11.24 -0.66 26.78
CA ALA A 273 10.53 0.23 27.70
C ALA A 273 9.78 -0.56 28.80
N TRP A 274 9.15 -1.69 28.44
CA TRP A 274 8.47 -2.55 29.40
C TRP A 274 9.44 -3.21 30.39
N ARG A 275 10.60 -3.68 29.92
CA ARG A 275 11.64 -4.28 30.78
C ARG A 275 12.19 -3.27 31.77
N ASP A 276 12.48 -2.06 31.32
CA ASP A 276 13.02 -1.00 32.19
C ASP A 276 11.97 -0.51 33.19
N GLY A 277 10.71 -0.39 32.78
CA GLY A 277 9.60 -0.11 33.71
C GLY A 277 9.48 -1.16 34.82
N LYS A 278 9.63 -2.45 34.49
CA LYS A 278 9.66 -3.53 35.49
C LYS A 278 10.85 -3.46 36.44
N LYS A 279 12.04 -3.10 35.93
CA LYS A 279 13.24 -2.95 36.79
C LYS A 279 13.06 -1.79 37.77
N ALA A 280 12.60 -0.63 37.29
CA ALA A 280 12.34 0.53 38.14
C ALA A 280 11.31 0.23 39.23
N GLY A 281 10.23 -0.49 38.90
CA GLY A 281 9.22 -0.91 39.89
C GLY A 281 9.79 -1.80 41.00
N ARG A 282 10.65 -2.77 40.66
CA ARG A 282 11.30 -3.64 41.66
C ARG A 282 12.24 -2.87 42.58
N VAL A 283 12.98 -1.89 42.07
CA VAL A 283 13.87 -1.05 42.88
C VAL A 283 13.07 -0.26 43.92
N VAL A 284 11.96 0.35 43.52
CA VAL A 284 11.07 1.09 44.44
C VAL A 284 10.46 0.16 45.50
N GLU A 285 10.02 -1.04 45.12
CA GLU A 285 9.48 -2.03 46.05
C GLU A 285 10.54 -2.50 47.07
N SER A 286 11.77 -2.78 46.61
CA SER A 286 12.88 -3.14 47.51
C SER A 286 13.31 -1.99 48.44
N ALA A 287 13.19 -0.74 48.00
CA ALA A 287 13.50 0.44 48.81
C ALA A 287 12.40 0.73 49.85
N GLY A 288 11.13 0.44 49.53
CA GLY A 288 10.00 0.61 50.44
C GLY A 288 9.91 -0.44 51.54
N VAL A 289 10.33 -1.68 51.27
CA VAL A 289 10.39 -2.78 52.26
C VAL A 289 11.53 -2.59 53.28
N GLY A 290 12.56 -1.80 52.94
CA GLY A 290 13.67 -1.49 53.86
C GLY A 290 13.38 -0.37 54.88
N MET A 291 12.20 0.25 54.84
CA MET A 291 11.81 1.39 55.71
C MET A 291 10.67 1.07 56.70
N THR A 292 10.25 -0.20 56.81
CA THR A 292 9.24 -0.65 57.78
C THR A 292 9.85 -1.43 58.93
#